data_AF-A0A415BF46-F1
#
_entry.id   AF-A0A415BF46-F1
#
_cell.length_a   1.000
_cell.length_b   1.000
_cell.length_c   1.000
_cell.angle_alpha   90.00
_cell.angle_beta   90.00
_cell.angle_gamma   90.00
#
_symmetry.space_group_name_H-M   'P 1'
#
loop_
_entity.id
_entity.type
_entity.pdbx_description
1 polymer ?
#
loop_
_entity_poly.entity_id
_entity_poly.type
_entity_poly.pdbx_seq_one_letter_code
_entity_poly.pdbx_strand_id
1 'polypeptide(L)' 'TPGIITLPFWSMTAKLPDAHLLSVNISGDSAPLQLGSKAGAIQADLGALLSAARAGGE' A
#
# COMPACT_ATOMS: atom_id res chain seq x y z
N THR A 1 14.48 0.44 4.97
CA THR A 1 14.99 1.50 4.07
C THR A 1 14.34 1.36 2.71
N PRO A 2 14.25 2.44 1.90
CA PRO A 2 13.56 2.39 0.60
C PRO A 2 14.10 1.31 -0.35
N GLY A 3 15.40 1.05 -0.35
CA GLY A 3 16.04 0.04 -1.21
C GLY A 3 15.70 -1.42 -0.86
N ILE A 4 15.13 -1.69 0.32
CA ILE A 4 14.84 -3.05 0.77
C ILE A 4 13.37 -3.42 0.58
N ILE A 5 12.44 -2.46 0.72
CA ILE A 5 11.00 -2.72 0.69
C ILE A 5 10.33 -1.85 -0.37
N THR A 6 10.44 -0.53 -0.26
CA THR A 6 9.72 0.41 -1.12
C THR A 6 10.00 0.18 -2.60
N LEU A 7 11.26 0.23 -3.03
CA LEU A 7 11.63 0.13 -4.44
C LEU A 7 11.36 -1.27 -5.04
N PRO A 8 11.68 -2.39 -4.35
CA PRO A 8 11.32 -3.72 -4.85
C PRO A 8 9.82 -3.92 -5.05
N PHE A 9 8.98 -3.49 -4.12
CA PHE A 9 7.52 -3.64 -4.23
C PHE A 9 6.94 -2.75 -5.34
N TRP A 10 7.49 -1.54 -5.54
CA TRP A 10 7.10 -0.71 -6.69
C TRP A 10 7.45 -1.38 -8.02
N SER A 11 8.68 -1.91 -8.13
CA SER A 11 9.13 -2.61 -9.35
C SER A 11 8.26 -3.85 -9.63
N MET A 12 7.91 -4.61 -8.60
CA MET A 12 7.04 -5.78 -8.71
C MET A 12 5.64 -5.39 -9.20
N THR A 13 5.05 -4.34 -8.62
CA THR A 13 3.71 -3.86 -9.00
C THR A 13 3.67 -3.30 -10.42
N ALA A 14 4.75 -2.66 -10.87
CA ALA A 14 4.87 -2.19 -12.26
C ALA A 14 4.95 -3.35 -13.27
N LYS A 15 5.63 -4.45 -12.91
CA LYS A 15 5.89 -5.58 -13.82
C LYS A 15 4.73 -6.57 -13.91
N LEU A 16 4.02 -6.80 -12.80
CA LEU A 16 2.96 -7.78 -12.73
C LEU A 16 1.62 -7.13 -13.06
N PRO A 17 0.87 -7.61 -14.07
CA PRO A 17 -0.34 -6.95 -14.56
C PRO A 17 -1.39 -6.76 -13.45
N ASP A 18 -1.66 -7.80 -12.66
CA ASP A 18 -2.70 -7.83 -11.63
C ASP A 18 -2.21 -7.48 -10.21
N ALA A 19 -0.94 -7.05 -10.07
CA ALA A 19 -0.45 -6.63 -8.76
C ALA A 19 -0.95 -5.24 -8.38
N HIS A 20 -1.35 -5.09 -7.12
CA HIS A 20 -1.69 -3.80 -6.51
C HIS A 20 -0.80 -3.53 -5.31
N LEU A 21 -0.47 -2.26 -5.10
CA LEU A 21 0.30 -1.79 -3.96
C LEU A 21 -0.59 -0.97 -3.03
N LEU A 22 -0.67 -1.36 -1.76
CA LEU A 22 -1.30 -0.56 -0.72
C LEU A 22 -0.28 -0.25 0.37
N SER A 23 0.04 1.02 0.56
CA SER A 23 0.87 1.48 1.67
C SER A 23 -0.02 1.88 2.83
N VAL A 24 0.21 1.32 4.01
CA VAL A 24 -0.45 1.73 5.25
C VAL A 24 0.62 2.29 6.17
N ASN A 25 0.47 3.53 6.57
CA ASN A 25 1.42 4.18 7.46
C ASN A 25 0.71 5.20 8.34
N ILE A 26 1.19 5.38 9.58
CA ILE A 26 0.65 6.41 10.49
C ILE A 26 1.05 7.81 10.02
N SER A 27 2.23 7.94 9.42
CA SER A 27 2.66 9.15 8.75
C SER A 27 2.10 9.20 7.33
N GLY A 28 1.56 10.35 6.94
CA GLY A 28 1.03 10.55 5.59
C GLY A 28 2.14 10.39 4.55
N ASP A 29 2.01 9.36 3.71
CA ASP A 29 2.84 9.14 2.53
C ASP A 29 1.93 9.07 1.30
N SER A 30 2.46 9.44 0.13
CA SER A 30 1.70 9.46 -1.11
C SER A 30 1.93 8.19 -1.91
N ALA A 31 0.87 7.68 -2.55
CA ALA A 31 1.03 6.57 -3.47
C ALA A 31 1.98 6.96 -4.63
N PRO A 32 2.86 6.04 -5.07
CA PRO A 32 3.75 6.31 -6.20
C PRO A 32 2.99 6.61 -7.48
N LEU A 33 3.14 7.84 -7.99
CA LEU A 33 2.48 8.31 -9.22
C LEU A 33 2.72 7.39 -10.42
N GLN A 34 3.91 6.81 -10.52
CA GLN A 34 4.30 5.89 -11.59
C GLN A 34 3.48 4.59 -11.64
N LEU A 35 2.81 4.21 -10.55
CA LEU A 35 1.94 3.03 -10.51
C LEU A 35 0.47 3.39 -10.82
N GLY A 36 0.15 4.68 -10.94
CA GLY A 36 -1.19 5.17 -11.24
C GLY A 36 -2.24 4.53 -10.34
N SER A 37 -3.33 4.05 -10.94
CA SER A 37 -4.46 3.41 -10.24
C SER A 37 -4.11 2.08 -9.56
N LYS A 38 -2.90 1.53 -9.76
CA LYS A 38 -2.46 0.29 -9.11
C LYS A 38 -1.88 0.52 -7.71
N ALA A 39 -1.75 1.77 -7.28
CA ALA A 39 -1.24 2.10 -5.96
C ALA A 39 -2.20 2.98 -5.15
N GLY A 40 -2.33 2.65 -3.86
CA GLY A 40 -3.04 3.43 -2.87
C GLY A 40 -2.20 3.65 -1.62
N ALA A 41 -2.54 4.71 -0.88
CA ALA A 41 -1.97 4.99 0.43
C ALA A 41 -3.10 5.25 1.43
N ILE A 42 -3.00 4.62 2.60
CA ILE A 42 -3.89 4.82 3.73
C ILE A 42 -3.06 5.37 4.88
N GLN A 43 -3.39 6.58 5.32
CA GLN A 43 -2.82 7.15 6.51
C GLN A 43 -3.62 6.70 7.73
N ALA A 44 -3.15 5.68 8.44
CA ALA A 44 -3.84 5.12 9.60
C ALA A 44 -2.90 4.34 10.53
N ASP A 45 -3.36 4.15 11.76
CA ASP A 45 -2.84 3.08 12.61
C ASP A 45 -3.20 1.71 12.00
N LEU A 46 -2.18 0.85 11.84
CA LEU A 46 -2.36 -0.46 11.22
C LEU A 46 -3.25 -1.37 12.06
N GLY A 47 -3.15 -1.30 13.39
CA GLY A 47 -3.96 -2.12 14.30
C GLY A 47 -5.45 -1.78 14.19
N ALA A 48 -5.78 -0.49 14.20
CA ALA A 48 -7.13 0.02 14.00
C ALA A 48 -7.67 -0.34 12.62
N LEU A 49 -6.86 -0.19 11.56
CA LEU A 49 -7.26 -0.55 10.19
C LEU A 49 -7.61 -2.04 10.07
N LEU A 50 -6.78 -2.92 10.60
CA LEU A 50 -7.02 -4.36 10.58
C LEU A 50 -8.24 -4.74 11.42
N SER A 51 -8.44 -4.10 12.57
CA SER A 51 -9.63 -4.31 13.41
C SER A 51 -10.91 -3.91 12.68
N ALA A 52 -10.91 -2.78 11.98
CA ALA A 52 -12.05 -2.33 11.17
C ALA A 52 -12.29 -3.25 9.97
N ALA A 53 -11.24 -3.65 9.25
CA ALA A 53 -11.34 -4.54 8.09
C ALA A 53 -11.94 -5.91 8.47
N ARG A 54 -11.63 -6.43 9.66
CA ARG A 54 -12.21 -7.69 10.15
C ARG A 54 -13.72 -7.60 10.38
N ALA A 55 -14.22 -6.42 10.77
CA ALA A 55 -15.62 -6.22 11.16
C ALA A 55 -16.53 -5.99 9.94
N GLY A 56 -15.97 -5.59 8.79
CA GLY A 56 -16.71 -5.38 7.55
C GLY A 56 -16.77 -6.60 6.62
N GLY A 57 -16.35 -7.78 7.09
CA GLY A 57 -16.33 -9.03 6.33
C GLY A 57 -17.57 -9.92 6.48
N GLU A 58 -18.67 -9.38 7.01
CA GLU A 58 -19.97 -10.04 7.16
C GLU A 58 -21.02 -9.49 6.19
#